data_AF-A0AB33C7F4-F1
#
_entry.id   AF-A0AB33C7F4-F1
#
_cell.length_a   1.000
_cell.length_b   1.000
_cell.length_c   1.000
_cell.angle_alpha   90.00
_cell.angle_beta   90.00
_cell.angle_gamma   90.00
#
_symmetry.space_group_name_H-M   'P 1'
#
loop_
_entity.id
_entity.type
_entity.pdbx_description
1 polymer ?
#
loop_
_entity_poly.entity_id
_entity_poly.type
_entity_poly.pdbx_seq_one_letter_code
_entity_poly.pdbx_strand_id
1 'polypeptide(L)'
;MNKESLFAISLFPYLGFLWFVTRSGKMPRLALIGFYVLLIFVFITIPAGIYAKIHYGQELANVDWLHGSAEFFLTLSNILVVLGFRQAILAKKGAASGEKIISPK
;
A
#
# COMPACT_ATOMS: atom_id res chain seq x y z
N MET A 1 -24.25 6.42 11.36
CA MET A 1 -22.81 6.59 11.06
C MET A 1 -22.64 6.42 9.57
N ASN A 2 -22.13 7.42 8.84
CA ASN A 2 -22.08 7.40 7.38
C ASN A 2 -20.80 6.69 6.87
N LYS A 3 -20.81 6.20 5.63
CA LYS A 3 -19.67 5.46 5.03
C LYS A 3 -18.37 6.30 5.02
N GLU A 4 -18.47 7.60 4.76
CA GLU A 4 -17.30 8.48 4.75
C GLU A 4 -16.70 8.65 6.15
N SER A 5 -17.53 8.65 7.19
CA SER A 5 -17.06 8.73 8.59
C SER A 5 -16.26 7.50 8.99
N LEU A 6 -16.71 6.30 8.57
CA LEU A 6 -15.97 5.06 8.81
C LEU A 6 -14.61 5.06 8.10
N PHE A 7 -14.57 5.52 6.85
CA PHE A 7 -13.33 5.64 6.10
C PHE A 7 -12.35 6.62 6.77
N ALA A 8 -12.80 7.82 7.12
CA ALA A 8 -11.97 8.82 7.77
C ALA A 8 -11.42 8.32 9.12
N ILE A 9 -12.25 7.64 9.92
CA ILE A 9 -11.82 7.03 11.18
C ILE A 9 -10.79 5.93 10.94
N SER A 10 -10.93 5.13 9.86
CA SER A 10 -9.99 4.07 9.51
C SER A 10 -8.62 4.58 9.03
N LEU A 11 -8.53 5.84 8.58
CA LEU A 11 -7.26 6.45 8.18
C LEU A 11 -6.32 6.64 9.38
N PHE A 12 -6.86 6.93 10.56
CA PHE A 12 -6.07 7.12 11.77
C PHE A 12 -5.25 5.88 12.18
N PRO A 13 -5.83 4.67 12.35
CA PRO A 13 -5.06 3.47 12.64
C PRO A 13 -4.10 3.10 11.50
N TYR A 14 -4.42 3.43 10.24
CA TYR A 14 -3.50 3.23 9.12
C TYR A 14 -2.25 4.11 9.23
N LEU A 15 -2.41 5.39 9.57
CA LEU A 15 -1.27 6.30 9.80
C LEU A 15 -0.43 5.84 11.01
N GLY A 16 -1.08 5.38 12.08
CA GLY A 16 -0.41 4.79 13.23
C GLY A 16 0.41 3.55 12.85
N PHE A 17 -0.16 2.66 12.04
CA PHE A 17 0.54 1.52 11.46
C PHE A 17 1.77 1.97 10.66
N LEU A 18 1.60 2.94 9.75
CA LEU A 18 2.67 3.41 8.87
C LEU A 18 3.81 4.05 9.67
N TRP A 19 3.49 4.86 10.67
CA TRP A 19 4.46 5.43 11.60
C TRP A 19 5.22 4.34 12.36
N PHE A 20 4.51 3.34 12.88
CA PHE A 20 5.11 2.25 13.65
C PHE A 20 6.07 1.40 12.81
N VAL A 21 5.65 0.97 11.61
CA VAL A 21 6.51 0.15 10.74
C VAL A 21 7.72 0.93 10.24
N THR A 22 7.55 2.21 9.93
CA THR A 22 8.64 3.10 9.52
C THR A 22 9.64 3.29 10.66
N ARG A 23 9.16 3.49 11.89
CA ARG A 23 10.02 3.63 13.07
C ARG A 23 10.74 2.33 13.43
N SER A 24 10.10 1.18 13.21
CA SER A 24 10.66 -0.12 13.56
C SER A 24 11.87 -0.51 12.70
N GLY A 25 11.95 -0.01 11.45
CA GLY A 25 13.01 -0.36 10.50
C GLY A 25 13.05 -1.82 10.05
N LYS A 26 12.11 -2.66 10.51
CA LYS A 26 12.07 -4.11 10.24
C LYS A 26 11.41 -4.46 8.91
N MET A 27 10.69 -3.51 8.31
CA MET A 27 9.91 -3.74 7.12
C MET A 27 10.76 -3.55 5.85
N PRO A 28 10.66 -4.43 4.83
CA PRO A 28 11.40 -4.26 3.59
C PRO A 28 11.01 -2.94 2.90
N ARG A 29 12.02 -2.17 2.46
CA ARG A 29 11.84 -0.84 1.88
C ARG A 29 10.83 -0.82 0.73
N LEU A 30 10.85 -1.83 -0.14
CA LEU A 30 9.93 -1.89 -1.27
C LEU A 30 8.47 -2.05 -0.83
N ALA A 31 8.20 -2.84 0.21
CA ALA A 31 6.85 -2.98 0.71
C ALA A 31 6.39 -1.72 1.45
N LEU A 32 7.31 -1.04 2.15
CA LEU A 32 7.02 0.24 2.80
C LEU A 32 6.64 1.29 1.74
N ILE A 33 7.38 1.35 0.63
CA ILE A 33 7.02 2.19 -0.53
C ILE A 33 5.60 1.87 -1.01
N GLY A 34 5.23 0.59 -1.14
CA GLY A 34 3.87 0.20 -1.49
C GLY A 34 2.80 0.81 -0.56
N PHE A 35 2.97 0.71 0.76
CA PHE A 35 2.03 1.34 1.70
C PHE A 35 2.01 2.88 1.61
N TYR A 36 3.14 3.53 1.35
CA TYR A 36 3.16 4.98 1.11
C TYR A 36 2.47 5.35 -0.21
N VAL A 37 2.63 4.56 -1.27
CA VAL A 37 1.91 4.73 -2.55
C VAL A 37 0.40 4.59 -2.33
N LEU A 38 -0.04 3.63 -1.52
CA LEU A 38 -1.45 3.50 -1.13
C LEU A 38 -1.96 4.76 -0.41
N LEU A 39 -1.16 5.34 0.48
CA LEU A 39 -1.53 6.58 1.17
C LEU A 39 -1.68 7.75 0.19
N ILE A 40 -0.73 7.91 -0.73
CA ILE A 40 -0.78 8.93 -1.79
C ILE A 40 -2.01 8.72 -2.67
N PHE A 41 -2.30 7.47 -3.04
CA PHE A 41 -3.49 7.10 -3.80
C PHE A 41 -4.78 7.55 -3.09
N VAL A 42 -4.90 7.35 -1.78
CA VAL A 42 -6.04 7.85 -0.99
C VAL A 42 -6.13 9.38 -1.07
N PHE A 43 -5.02 10.09 -0.91
CA PHE A 43 -5.00 11.56 -1.00
C PHE A 43 -5.42 12.09 -2.37
N ILE A 44 -5.14 11.36 -3.45
CA ILE A 44 -5.52 11.75 -4.83
C ILE A 44 -6.98 11.37 -5.13
N THR A 45 -7.44 10.22 -4.65
CA THR A 45 -8.78 9.70 -4.99
C THR A 45 -9.91 10.40 -4.26
N ILE A 46 -9.67 10.96 -3.07
CA ILE A 46 -10.66 11.79 -2.37
C ILE A 46 -11.07 13.02 -3.22
N PRO A 47 -10.14 13.93 -3.63
CA PRO A 47 -10.49 15.07 -4.45
C PRO A 47 -10.94 14.67 -5.85
N ALA A 48 -10.37 13.61 -6.44
CA ALA A 48 -10.85 13.09 -7.71
C ALA A 48 -12.31 12.61 -7.63
N GLY A 49 -12.71 11.99 -6.52
CA GLY A 49 -14.08 11.54 -6.30
C GLY A 49 -15.05 12.70 -6.11
N ILE A 50 -14.61 13.75 -5.41
CA ILE A 50 -15.36 15.00 -5.29
C ILE A 50 -15.52 15.66 -6.67
N TYR A 51 -14.45 15.74 -7.47
CA TYR A 51 -14.49 16.29 -8.82
C TYR A 51 -15.41 15.48 -9.75
N ALA A 52 -15.36 14.14 -9.67
CA ALA A 52 -16.23 13.26 -10.44
C ALA A 52 -17.71 13.54 -10.15
N LYS A 53 -18.05 13.67 -8.85
CA LYS A 53 -19.41 13.95 -8.41
C LYS A 53 -19.89 15.34 -8.82
N ILE A 54 -19.02 16.35 -8.81
CA ILE A 54 -19.37 17.73 -9.18
C ILE A 54 -19.46 17.91 -10.70
N HIS A 55 -18.52 17.35 -11.47
CA HIS A 55 -18.40 17.62 -12.90
C HIS A 55 -19.18 16.62 -13.76
N TYR A 56 -19.15 15.34 -13.41
CA TYR A 56 -19.80 14.27 -14.17
C TYR A 56 -21.13 13.82 -13.54
N GLY A 57 -21.47 14.30 -12.33
CA GLY A 57 -22.68 13.89 -11.60
C GLY A 57 -22.67 12.42 -11.17
N GLN A 58 -21.52 11.76 -11.29
CA GLN A 58 -21.34 10.33 -11.13
C GLN A 58 -20.27 10.04 -10.07
N GLU A 59 -20.36 8.89 -9.41
CA GLU A 59 -19.29 8.44 -8.52
C GLU A 59 -18.01 8.14 -9.32
N LEU A 60 -16.85 8.24 -8.66
CA LEU A 60 -15.54 7.94 -9.25
C LEU A 60 -15.51 6.60 -10.00
N ALA A 61 -16.22 5.60 -9.47
CA ALA A 61 -16.31 4.25 -10.02
C ALA A 61 -17.11 4.18 -11.35
N ASN A 62 -17.94 5.17 -11.64
CA ASN A 62 -18.76 5.21 -12.85
C ASN A 62 -18.10 5.99 -13.99
N VAL A 63 -16.90 6.55 -13.78
CA VAL A 63 -16.13 7.26 -14.80
C VAL A 63 -14.98 6.34 -15.23
N ASP A 64 -15.12 5.67 -16.37
CA ASP A 64 -14.24 4.56 -16.80
C ASP A 64 -12.74 4.88 -16.74
N TRP A 65 -12.34 6.04 -17.25
CA TRP A 65 -10.94 6.49 -17.19
C TRP A 65 -10.45 6.62 -15.74
N LEU A 66 -11.29 7.19 -14.87
CA LEU A 66 -10.93 7.49 -13.50
C LEU A 66 -10.94 6.24 -12.64
N HIS A 67 -11.95 5.39 -12.82
CA HIS A 67 -12.05 4.08 -12.19
C HIS A 67 -10.88 3.18 -12.59
N GLY A 68 -10.61 3.02 -13.90
CA GLY A 68 -9.51 2.20 -14.39
C GLY A 68 -8.14 2.70 -13.91
N SER A 69 -7.93 4.03 -13.88
CA SER A 69 -6.71 4.58 -13.30
C SER A 69 -6.58 4.24 -11.81
N ALA A 70 -7.69 4.25 -11.06
CA ALA A 70 -7.67 3.95 -9.64
C ALA A 70 -7.36 2.48 -9.36
N GLU A 71 -7.94 1.57 -10.15
CA GLU A 71 -7.65 0.14 -10.07
C GLU A 71 -6.20 -0.19 -10.45
N PHE A 72 -5.64 0.49 -11.45
CA PHE A 72 -4.25 0.34 -11.82
C PHE A 72 -3.30 0.76 -10.69
N PHE A 73 -3.55 1.92 -10.07
CA PHE A 73 -2.74 2.39 -8.94
C PHE A 73 -2.81 1.45 -7.73
N LEU A 74 -4.00 0.95 -7.40
CA LEU A 74 -4.18 -0.03 -6.33
C LEU A 74 -3.44 -1.33 -6.62
N THR A 75 -3.55 -1.83 -7.85
CA THR A 75 -2.82 -3.01 -8.32
C THR A 75 -1.31 -2.82 -8.18
N LEU A 76 -0.80 -1.69 -8.67
CA LEU A 76 0.63 -1.38 -8.60
C LEU A 76 1.12 -1.33 -7.15
N SER A 77 0.38 -0.63 -6.28
CA SER A 77 0.69 -0.53 -4.85
C SER A 77 0.77 -1.92 -4.19
N ASN A 78 -0.22 -2.77 -4.43
CA ASN A 78 -0.27 -4.12 -3.88
C ASN A 78 0.87 -5.01 -4.40
N ILE A 79 1.22 -4.90 -5.68
CA ILE A 79 2.37 -5.62 -6.25
C ILE A 79 3.67 -5.20 -5.56
N LEU A 80 3.88 -3.90 -5.30
CA LEU A 80 5.08 -3.42 -4.58
C LEU A 80 5.16 -4.03 -3.16
N VAL A 81 4.03 -4.09 -2.45
CA VAL A 81 3.94 -4.73 -1.13
C VAL A 81 4.35 -6.21 -1.22
N VAL A 82 3.73 -6.97 -2.12
CA VAL A 82 4.01 -8.41 -2.29
C VAL A 82 5.46 -8.66 -2.69
N LEU A 83 5.99 -7.92 -3.67
CA LEU A 83 7.36 -8.05 -4.12
C LEU A 83 8.37 -7.66 -3.03
N GLY A 84 8.05 -6.66 -2.20
CA GLY A 84 8.91 -6.26 -1.10
C GLY A 84 9.04 -7.34 -0.04
N PHE A 85 7.92 -7.97 0.35
CA PHE A 85 7.95 -9.10 1.28
C PHE A 85 8.57 -10.36 0.67
N ARG A 86 8.28 -10.67 -0.60
CA ARG A 86 8.92 -11.79 -1.32
C ARG A 86 10.44 -11.68 -1.28
N GLN A 87 10.99 -10.50 -1.55
CA GLN A 87 12.44 -10.27 -1.49
C GLN A 87 13.00 -10.45 -0.09
N ALA A 88 12.32 -9.96 0.95
CA ALA A 88 12.76 -10.15 2.34
C ALA A 88 12.80 -11.64 2.75
N ILE A 89 11.79 -12.41 2.34
CA ILE A 89 11.73 -13.85 2.61
C ILE A 89 12.87 -14.58 1.88
N LEU A 90 13.09 -14.28 0.61
CA LEU A 90 14.17 -14.88 -0.18
C LEU A 90 15.55 -14.56 0.40
N ALA A 91 15.80 -13.31 0.79
CA ALA A 91 17.04 -12.90 1.44
C ALA A 91 17.29 -13.68 2.75
N LYS A 92 16.25 -13.85 3.58
CA LYS A 92 16.33 -14.62 4.82
C LYS A 92 16.59 -16.11 4.58
N LYS A 93 15.95 -16.70 3.55
CA LYS A 93 16.15 -18.12 3.19
C LYS A 93 17.54 -18.40 2.61
N GLY A 94 18.08 -17.47 1.82
CA GLY A 94 19.45 -17.54 1.31
C GLY A 94 20.50 -17.48 2.43
N ALA A 95 20.33 -16.55 3.39
CA ALA A 95 21.19 -16.46 4.56
C ALA A 95 21.18 -17.76 5.40
N ALA A 96 20.01 -18.36 5.62
CA ALA A 96 19.86 -19.60 6.37
C ALA A 96 20.48 -20.84 5.68
N SER A 97 20.62 -20.84 4.34
CA SER A 97 21.31 -21.93 3.61
C SER A 97 22.83 -21.75 3.57
N GLY A 98 23.33 -20.51 3.58
CA GLY A 98 24.77 -20.22 3.60
C GLY A 98 25.44 -20.58 4.93
N GLU A 99 24.74 -20.39 6.05
CA GLU A 99 25.28 -20.71 7.39
C GLU A 99 25.46 -22.23 7.61
N LYS A 100 24.72 -23.07 6.88
CA LYS A 100 24.79 -24.53 7.00
C LYS A 100 26.06 -25.16 6.42
N ILE A 101 26.86 -24.42 5.65
CA ILE A 101 28.06 -24.92 4.94
C ILE A 101 29.34 -24.66 5.74
N ILE A 102 29.32 -23.76 6.74
CA ILE A 102 30.52 -23.23 7.40
C ILE A 102 30.79 -23.77 8.81
N SER A 103 30.12 -24.84 9.23
CA SER A 103 30.42 -25.50 10.52
C SER A 103 31.31 -26.72 10.30
N PRO A 104 32.66 -26.60 10.31
CA PRO A 104 33.50 -27.74 10.59
C PRO A 104 33.32 -28.11 12.07
N LYS A 105 33.20 -29.40 12.32
CA LYS A 105 33.09 -29.99 13.65
C LYS A 105 34.45 -29.99 14.35
#